data_AF-A0A9D4P6W4-F1
#
_entry.id   AF-A0A9D4P6W4-F1
#
_cell.length_a   1.000
_cell.length_b   1.000
_cell.length_c   1.000
_cell.angle_alpha   90.00
_cell.angle_beta   90.00
_cell.angle_gamma   90.00
#
_symmetry.space_group_name_H-M   'P 1'
#
loop_
_entity.id
_entity.type
_entity.pdbx_description
1 polymer ?
#
loop_
_entity_poly.entity_id
_entity_poly.type
_entity_poly.pdbx_seq_one_letter_code
_entity_poly.pdbx_strand_id
1 'polypeptide(L)'
;MSCHMILLCLAMIWLIPIINANAKKKESPHMPLEERSEKLIQMSFKRPMIRLNPEKFRTFIGSKQHGQPIRNYTFVVMMTALSPGRQCSVCRSAADEFSIVANSWRYSSLFNPSLFFGFVDYDEGSEIFQQLKINSAPVFLLFSERQMKANTLLIKHADQMDIQRIGFSAETIARWIAEKTSISIRVVRPPNYTASFLLVIFFSLFSIILYVRRNNLDFLGNKTSWSVTALAIVFGMTSGQMWSHIRGPPLMHRSANGISYIHNGSGGQFIIETYIIFVINCAIAAGFIFIIHAVKQSGKIDQKKKKIMLIAGVSLIAIFFSFLMSIFRGKAHGYPYSFLFK
;
A
#
# COMPACT_ATOMS: atom_id res chain seq x y z
N MET A 1 51.63 31.04 42.35
CA MET A 1 51.64 30.20 41.14
C MET A 1 50.65 29.01 41.25
N SER A 2 49.36 29.21 41.54
CA SER A 2 48.48 28.04 41.77
C SER A 2 47.05 28.11 41.21
N CYS A 3 46.53 29.27 40.78
CA CYS A 3 45.17 29.32 40.22
C CYS A 3 45.13 29.26 38.67
N HIS A 4 46.04 29.98 37.99
CA HIS A 4 46.08 29.99 36.52
C HIS A 4 46.47 28.65 35.89
N MET A 5 47.29 27.85 36.56
CA MET A 5 47.73 26.56 36.02
C MET A 5 46.60 25.51 36.05
N ILE A 6 45.75 25.56 37.06
CA ILE A 6 44.61 24.65 37.22
C ILE A 6 43.51 24.98 36.19
N LEU A 7 43.27 26.27 35.92
CA LEU A 7 42.30 26.72 34.93
C LEU A 7 42.70 26.31 33.50
N LEU A 8 43.99 26.37 33.17
CA LEU A 8 44.54 25.91 31.90
C LEU A 8 44.42 24.39 31.73
N CYS A 9 44.67 23.61 32.79
CA CYS A 9 44.50 22.16 32.74
C CYS A 9 43.03 21.74 32.56
N LEU A 10 42.08 22.42 33.23
CA LEU A 10 40.65 22.15 33.07
C LEU A 10 40.12 22.53 31.68
N ALA A 11 40.61 23.63 31.09
CA ALA A 11 40.28 24.02 29.72
C ALA A 11 40.79 22.99 28.69
N MET A 12 42.00 22.46 28.90
CA MET A 12 42.57 21.41 28.03
C MET A 12 41.77 20.11 28.11
N ILE A 13 41.29 19.71 29.29
CA ILE A 13 40.45 18.51 29.47
C ILE A 13 39.08 18.66 28.78
N TRP A 14 38.52 19.88 28.73
CA TRP A 14 37.27 20.17 28.01
C TRP A 14 37.44 20.27 26.49
N LEU A 15 38.63 20.61 25.99
CA LEU A 15 38.91 20.75 24.55
C LEU A 15 39.23 19.41 23.86
N ILE A 16 39.78 18.43 24.60
CA ILE A 16 40.11 17.09 24.06
C ILE A 16 38.89 16.36 23.44
N PRO A 17 37.68 16.33 24.04
CA PRO A 17 36.54 15.68 23.41
C PRO A 17 35.98 16.45 22.19
N ILE A 18 36.22 17.76 22.09
CA ILE A 18 35.75 18.60 20.97
C ILE A 18 36.60 18.37 19.71
N ILE A 19 37.91 18.12 19.88
CA ILE A 19 38.80 17.79 18.76
C ILE A 19 38.50 16.37 18.23
N ASN A 20 38.16 15.42 19.10
CA ASN A 20 37.81 14.05 18.70
C ASN A 20 36.43 13.93 18.03
N ALA A 21 35.50 14.85 18.28
CA ALA A 21 34.17 14.84 17.66
C ALA A 21 34.17 15.30 16.19
N ASN A 22 35.19 16.01 15.74
CA ASN A 22 35.27 16.57 14.38
C ASN A 22 36.12 15.78 13.39
N ALA A 23 36.69 14.64 13.80
CA ALA A 23 37.27 13.68 12.88
C ALA A 23 36.17 12.87 12.17
N LYS A 24 35.44 13.51 11.25
CA LYS A 24 34.73 12.77 10.19
C LYS A 24 35.78 11.99 9.42
N LYS A 25 35.91 10.70 9.75
CA LYS A 25 36.72 9.72 9.02
C LYS A 25 36.31 9.80 7.55
N LYS A 26 37.12 10.47 6.74
CA LYS A 26 36.94 10.60 5.29
C LYS A 26 36.96 9.18 4.74
N GLU A 27 35.84 8.70 4.22
CA GLU A 27 35.72 7.34 3.67
C GLU A 27 36.77 7.18 2.57
N SER A 28 37.76 6.33 2.83
CA SER A 28 38.78 5.98 1.84
C SER A 28 38.12 5.14 0.73
N PRO A 29 38.52 5.33 -0.55
CA PRO A 29 37.91 4.59 -1.69
C PRO A 29 38.18 3.07 -1.68
N HIS A 30 39.07 2.60 -0.82
CA HIS A 30 39.50 1.22 -0.70
C HIS A 30 39.32 0.73 0.74
N MET A 31 38.09 0.30 1.05
CA MET A 31 37.77 -0.40 2.29
C MET A 31 37.97 -1.91 2.08
N PRO A 32 38.68 -2.62 2.98
CA PRO A 32 38.85 -4.07 2.89
C PRO A 32 37.49 -4.79 2.97
N LEU A 33 37.40 -6.00 2.40
CA LEU A 33 36.15 -6.75 2.26
C LEU A 33 35.48 -7.03 3.61
N GLU A 34 36.28 -7.32 4.65
CA GLU A 34 35.80 -7.59 6.00
C GLU A 34 35.21 -6.34 6.67
N GLU A 35 35.88 -5.18 6.56
CA GLU A 35 35.34 -3.92 7.09
C GLU A 35 34.05 -3.52 6.34
N ARG A 36 33.97 -3.82 5.04
CA ARG A 36 32.76 -3.61 4.23
C ARG A 36 31.60 -4.48 4.71
N SER A 37 31.83 -5.77 4.91
CA SER A 37 30.77 -6.70 5.34
C SER A 37 30.31 -6.37 6.75
N GLU A 38 31.23 -6.07 7.68
CA GLU A 38 30.89 -5.67 9.05
C GLU A 38 30.03 -4.39 9.06
N LYS A 39 30.41 -3.39 8.26
CA LYS A 39 29.64 -2.16 8.12
C LYS A 39 28.24 -2.40 7.55
N LEU A 40 28.10 -3.29 6.57
CA LEU A 40 26.79 -3.68 6.02
C LEU A 40 25.92 -4.41 7.06
N ILE A 41 26.52 -5.31 7.85
CA ILE A 41 25.84 -5.99 8.95
C ILE A 41 25.32 -4.97 9.96
N GLN A 42 26.16 -4.04 10.40
CA GLN A 42 25.75 -2.98 11.33
C GLN A 42 24.63 -2.10 10.75
N MET A 43 24.66 -1.79 9.46
CA MET A 43 23.60 -1.03 8.80
C MET A 43 22.28 -1.81 8.70
N SER A 44 22.34 -3.11 8.40
CA SER A 44 21.17 -3.99 8.31
C SER A 44 20.47 -4.17 9.67
N PHE A 45 21.24 -4.23 10.76
CA PHE A 45 20.67 -4.22 12.11
C PHE A 45 20.08 -2.87 12.53
N LYS A 46 20.49 -1.75 11.92
CA LYS A 46 19.84 -0.45 12.17
C LYS A 46 18.56 -0.27 11.38
N ARG A 47 18.55 -0.68 10.10
CA ARG A 47 17.38 -0.54 9.22
C ARG A 47 17.25 -1.78 8.32
N PRO A 48 16.03 -2.28 8.08
CA PRO A 48 15.84 -3.45 7.23
C PRO A 48 16.31 -3.23 5.80
N MET A 49 16.15 -2.01 5.28
CA MET A 49 16.60 -1.63 3.95
C MET A 49 17.63 -0.52 4.06
N ILE A 50 18.81 -0.75 3.48
CA ILE A 50 19.91 0.23 3.46
C ILE A 50 19.62 1.27 2.37
N ARG A 51 19.61 2.55 2.76
CA ARG A 51 19.49 3.67 1.82
C ARG A 51 20.82 3.90 1.11
N LEU A 52 20.82 3.75 -0.21
CA LEU A 52 22.02 3.81 -1.05
C LEU A 52 22.09 5.12 -1.84
N ASN A 53 23.08 5.93 -1.53
CA ASN A 53 23.48 7.09 -2.33
C ASN A 53 24.48 6.65 -3.42
N PRO A 54 24.77 7.46 -4.45
CA PRO A 54 25.79 7.16 -5.46
C PRO A 54 27.13 6.66 -4.90
N GLU A 55 27.66 7.31 -3.87
CA GLU A 55 28.92 6.90 -3.22
C GLU A 55 28.82 5.54 -2.52
N LYS A 56 27.73 5.31 -1.77
CA LYS A 56 27.49 4.02 -1.10
C LYS A 56 27.24 2.90 -2.10
N PHE A 57 26.49 3.17 -3.17
CA PHE A 57 26.23 2.22 -4.24
C PHE A 57 27.54 1.80 -4.90
N ARG A 58 28.43 2.74 -5.23
CA ARG A 58 29.76 2.42 -5.78
C ARG A 58 30.64 1.64 -4.79
N THR A 59 30.57 1.97 -3.50
CA THR A 59 31.39 1.33 -2.46
C THR A 59 30.95 -0.10 -2.15
N PHE A 60 29.65 -0.37 -2.06
CA PHE A 60 29.13 -1.69 -1.64
C PHE A 60 28.68 -2.57 -2.82
N ILE A 61 28.32 -1.98 -3.96
CA ILE A 61 27.72 -2.68 -5.11
C ILE A 61 28.55 -2.50 -6.39
N GLY A 62 29.14 -1.32 -6.58
CA GLY A 62 29.89 -0.94 -7.77
C GLY A 62 30.97 -1.95 -8.17
N SER A 63 31.18 -2.06 -9.47
CA SER A 63 32.21 -2.90 -10.07
C SER A 63 33.61 -2.31 -9.86
N LYS A 64 34.63 -3.18 -9.84
CA LYS A 64 36.07 -2.89 -9.74
C LYS A 64 36.44 -1.54 -10.38
N GLN A 65 36.77 -0.55 -9.54
CA GLN A 65 37.91 0.33 -9.87
C GLN A 65 39.19 -0.41 -9.46
N HIS A 66 40.24 -0.28 -10.29
CA HIS A 66 41.56 -0.91 -10.14
C HIS A 66 41.92 -1.19 -8.67
N GLY A 67 41.95 -2.47 -8.26
CA GLY A 67 42.37 -2.89 -6.91
C GLY A 67 41.28 -3.20 -5.87
N GLN A 68 39.98 -3.23 -6.20
CA GLN A 68 38.95 -3.64 -5.22
C GLN A 68 38.75 -5.18 -5.12
N PRO A 69 38.58 -5.75 -3.90
CA PRO A 69 38.37 -7.18 -3.68
C PRO A 69 37.00 -7.67 -4.18
N ILE A 70 36.94 -8.94 -4.57
CA ILE A 70 35.72 -9.62 -5.05
C ILE A 70 34.72 -9.69 -3.89
N ARG A 71 33.45 -9.32 -4.15
CA ARG A 71 32.37 -9.39 -3.16
C ARG A 71 31.99 -10.85 -2.88
N ASN A 72 31.81 -11.17 -1.60
CA ASN A 72 31.34 -12.48 -1.10
C ASN A 72 29.90 -12.43 -0.57
N TYR A 73 29.13 -11.43 -0.98
CA TYR A 73 27.74 -11.26 -0.60
C TYR A 73 26.89 -10.86 -1.81
N THR A 74 25.63 -11.29 -1.78
CA THR A 74 24.57 -10.91 -2.69
C THR A 74 23.86 -9.67 -2.18
N PHE A 75 23.55 -8.75 -3.09
CA PHE A 75 22.85 -7.51 -2.76
C PHE A 75 21.58 -7.37 -3.60
N VAL A 76 20.44 -7.21 -2.93
CA VAL A 76 19.14 -6.95 -3.57
C VAL A 76 18.81 -5.47 -3.44
N VAL A 77 18.62 -4.80 -4.57
CA VAL A 77 18.37 -3.36 -4.65
C VAL A 77 17.00 -3.10 -5.25
N MET A 78 16.21 -2.29 -4.56
CA MET A 78 15.00 -1.68 -5.11
C MET A 78 15.32 -0.29 -5.65
N MET A 79 15.11 -0.08 -6.94
CA MET A 79 15.13 1.23 -7.59
C MET A 79 13.73 1.83 -7.44
N THR A 80 13.59 2.98 -6.78
CA THR A 80 12.29 3.56 -6.44
C THR A 80 12.26 5.09 -6.59
N ALA A 81 11.08 5.68 -6.45
CA ALA A 81 10.85 7.12 -6.40
C ALA A 81 9.80 7.42 -5.32
N LEU A 82 10.24 7.48 -4.06
CA LEU A 82 9.37 7.64 -2.89
C LEU A 82 9.12 9.11 -2.52
N SER A 83 9.91 10.02 -3.09
CA SER A 83 9.74 11.46 -2.91
C SER A 83 8.30 11.91 -3.15
N PRO A 84 7.69 12.72 -2.24
CA PRO A 84 6.30 13.11 -2.33
C PRO A 84 5.99 13.92 -3.59
N GLY A 85 6.98 14.60 -4.17
CA GLY A 85 6.84 15.35 -5.43
C GLY A 85 6.54 14.47 -6.65
N ARG A 86 6.85 13.16 -6.61
CA ARG A 86 6.64 12.23 -7.73
C ARG A 86 5.29 11.52 -7.72
N GLN A 87 4.58 11.52 -6.59
CA GLN A 87 3.25 10.90 -6.42
C GLN A 87 3.16 9.43 -6.90
N CYS A 88 4.25 8.66 -6.85
CA CYS A 88 4.26 7.26 -7.29
C CYS A 88 3.60 6.34 -6.25
N SER A 89 2.33 5.96 -6.48
CA SER A 89 1.60 5.03 -5.59
C SER A 89 2.17 3.61 -5.62
N VAL A 90 2.50 3.11 -6.81
CA VAL A 90 3.08 1.76 -7.02
C VAL A 90 4.42 1.63 -6.30
N CYS A 91 5.24 2.67 -6.31
CA CYS A 91 6.53 2.71 -5.62
C CYS A 91 6.39 2.55 -4.10
N ARG A 92 5.36 3.17 -3.50
CA ARG A 92 5.08 3.03 -2.06
C ARG A 92 4.67 1.60 -1.72
N SER A 93 3.71 1.06 -2.46
CA SER A 93 3.23 -0.31 -2.24
C SER A 93 4.33 -1.35 -2.45
N ALA A 94 5.20 -1.17 -3.46
CA ALA A 94 6.36 -2.04 -3.67
C ALA A 94 7.41 -1.90 -2.56
N ALA A 95 7.64 -0.69 -2.04
CA ALA A 95 8.56 -0.45 -0.93
C ALA A 95 8.07 -1.11 0.37
N ASP A 96 6.77 -1.08 0.64
CA ASP A 96 6.16 -1.75 1.79
C ASP A 96 6.38 -3.27 1.73
N GLU A 97 6.06 -3.90 0.59
CA GLU A 97 6.28 -5.35 0.40
C GLU A 97 7.77 -5.72 0.44
N PHE A 98 8.65 -4.91 -0.14
CA PHE A 98 10.10 -5.11 -0.09
C PHE A 98 10.64 -4.98 1.34
N SER A 99 10.11 -4.05 2.13
CA SER A 99 10.45 -3.89 3.55
C SER A 99 10.06 -5.10 4.38
N ILE A 100 8.91 -5.73 4.08
CA ILE A 100 8.46 -6.96 4.75
C ILE A 100 9.47 -8.10 4.50
N VAL A 101 9.92 -8.29 3.26
CA VAL A 101 10.93 -9.32 2.94
C VAL A 101 12.24 -9.06 3.67
N ALA A 102 12.72 -7.82 3.64
CA ALA A 102 13.96 -7.43 4.28
C ALA A 102 13.92 -7.60 5.81
N ASN A 103 12.80 -7.24 6.46
CA ASN A 103 12.57 -7.50 7.87
C ASN A 103 12.48 -8.99 8.18
N SER A 104 11.79 -9.77 7.34
CA SER A 104 11.66 -11.22 7.51
C SER A 104 13.02 -11.91 7.45
N TRP A 105 13.91 -11.47 6.56
CA TRP A 105 15.28 -11.95 6.50
C TRP A 105 16.09 -11.58 7.76
N ARG A 106 15.99 -10.33 8.19
CA ARG A 106 16.70 -9.83 9.38
C ARG A 106 16.37 -10.61 10.65
N TYR A 107 15.11 -11.03 10.82
CA TYR A 107 14.67 -11.81 11.99
C TYR A 107 14.64 -13.32 11.74
N SER A 108 15.15 -13.79 10.60
CA SER A 108 15.20 -15.21 10.27
C SER A 108 16.24 -15.93 11.13
N SER A 109 15.93 -17.15 11.57
CA SER A 109 16.92 -18.04 12.20
C SER A 109 18.01 -18.49 11.21
N LEU A 110 17.76 -18.37 9.91
CA LEU A 110 18.70 -18.68 8.83
C LEU A 110 19.51 -17.45 8.38
N PHE A 111 19.50 -16.36 9.16
CA PHE A 111 20.21 -15.14 8.80
C PHE A 111 21.70 -15.41 8.57
N ASN A 112 22.19 -15.02 7.40
CA ASN A 112 23.59 -15.10 7.01
C ASN A 112 24.03 -13.73 6.48
N PRO A 113 25.21 -13.19 6.88
CA PRO A 113 25.78 -11.96 6.33
C PRO A 113 26.17 -12.02 4.84
N SER A 114 25.60 -12.94 4.06
CA SER A 114 25.77 -13.05 2.61
C SER A 114 24.65 -12.38 1.81
N LEU A 115 23.55 -11.96 2.44
CA LEU A 115 22.43 -11.33 1.74
C LEU A 115 22.02 -10.00 2.39
N PHE A 116 22.08 -8.93 1.59
CA PHE A 116 21.73 -7.58 2.02
C PHE A 116 20.64 -6.95 1.15
N PHE A 117 19.83 -6.11 1.77
CA PHE A 117 18.73 -5.39 1.14
C PHE A 117 18.98 -3.88 1.17
N GLY A 118 18.73 -3.21 0.05
CA GLY A 118 18.80 -1.76 -0.02
C GLY A 118 17.91 -1.17 -1.09
N PHE A 119 17.82 0.15 -1.09
CA PHE A 119 17.06 0.88 -2.10
C PHE A 119 17.80 2.15 -2.52
N VAL A 120 17.55 2.57 -3.77
CA VAL A 120 18.03 3.82 -4.35
C VAL A 120 16.81 4.63 -4.75
N ASP A 121 16.68 5.83 -4.20
CA ASP A 121 15.65 6.79 -4.64
C ASP A 121 16.16 7.59 -5.85
N TYR A 122 15.29 7.79 -6.84
CA TYR A 122 15.62 8.55 -8.05
C TYR A 122 16.14 9.96 -7.74
N ASP A 123 15.55 10.67 -6.78
CA ASP A 123 15.93 12.05 -6.49
C ASP A 123 17.31 12.14 -5.80
N GLU A 124 17.80 11.05 -5.19
CA GLU A 124 19.13 10.98 -4.56
C GLU A 124 20.20 10.33 -5.44
N GLY A 125 19.77 9.49 -6.39
CA GLY A 125 20.64 8.60 -7.14
C GLY A 125 20.37 8.60 -8.64
N SER A 126 19.91 9.72 -9.21
CA SER A 126 19.55 9.83 -10.63
C SER A 126 20.64 9.35 -11.59
N GLU A 127 21.91 9.56 -11.24
CA GLU A 127 23.07 9.05 -11.99
C GLU A 127 23.08 7.51 -12.07
N ILE A 128 22.72 6.81 -11.00
CA ILE A 128 22.65 5.34 -10.98
C ILE A 128 21.56 4.84 -11.92
N PHE A 129 20.41 5.52 -11.96
CA PHE A 129 19.31 5.20 -12.89
C PHE A 129 19.76 5.36 -14.36
N GLN A 130 20.50 6.42 -14.66
CA GLN A 130 21.07 6.64 -16.00
C GLN A 130 22.12 5.58 -16.37
N GLN A 131 23.01 5.23 -15.44
CA GLN A 131 24.04 4.20 -15.64
C GLN A 131 23.42 2.81 -15.89
N LEU A 132 22.33 2.49 -15.19
CA LEU A 132 21.58 1.24 -15.35
C LEU A 132 20.55 1.28 -16.50
N LYS A 133 20.34 2.43 -17.15
CA LYS A 133 19.31 2.65 -18.18
C LYS A 133 17.89 2.32 -17.70
N ILE A 134 17.57 2.69 -16.46
CA ILE A 134 16.24 2.48 -15.86
C ILE A 134 15.42 3.75 -16.03
N ASN A 135 14.35 3.64 -16.81
CA ASN A 135 13.47 4.77 -17.14
C ASN A 135 12.19 4.80 -16.31
N SER A 136 11.89 3.74 -15.58
CA SER A 136 10.67 3.59 -14.76
C SER A 136 10.99 2.98 -13.41
N ALA A 137 10.15 3.28 -12.42
CA ALA A 137 10.23 2.75 -11.07
C ALA A 137 8.84 2.20 -10.66
N PRO A 138 8.75 1.19 -9.77
CA PRO A 138 9.85 0.49 -9.10
C PRO A 138 10.50 -0.62 -9.96
N VAL A 139 11.78 -0.92 -9.72
CA VAL A 139 12.50 -2.06 -10.32
C VAL A 139 13.33 -2.78 -9.26
N PHE A 140 13.25 -4.11 -9.19
CA PHE A 140 14.10 -4.92 -8.30
C PHE A 140 15.26 -5.53 -9.09
N LEU A 141 16.47 -5.34 -8.56
CA LEU A 141 17.71 -5.83 -9.13
C LEU A 141 18.43 -6.71 -8.11
N LEU A 142 18.97 -7.84 -8.57
CA LEU A 142 19.79 -8.73 -7.76
C LEU A 142 21.21 -8.76 -8.32
N PHE A 143 22.15 -8.41 -7.45
CA PHE A 143 23.58 -8.46 -7.73
C PHE A 143 24.17 -9.69 -7.03
N SER A 144 24.34 -10.78 -7.76
CA SER A 144 24.87 -12.05 -7.23
C SER A 144 26.39 -12.04 -7.09
N GLU A 145 26.90 -12.84 -6.16
CA GLU A 145 28.32 -13.14 -5.98
C GLU A 145 28.97 -13.75 -7.25
N ARG A 146 28.23 -14.61 -7.99
CA ARG A 146 28.78 -15.36 -9.13
C ARG A 146 29.05 -14.52 -10.37
N GLN A 147 28.29 -13.45 -10.57
CA GLN A 147 28.40 -12.61 -11.77
C GLN A 147 29.73 -11.85 -11.84
N MET A 148 30.53 -11.86 -10.75
CA MET A 148 31.84 -11.22 -10.72
C MET A 148 33.04 -12.09 -11.16
N LYS A 149 32.85 -13.39 -11.44
CA LYS A 149 33.94 -14.25 -11.95
C LYS A 149 34.21 -14.08 -13.46
N ALA A 150 33.29 -13.49 -14.22
CA ALA A 150 33.54 -13.14 -15.62
C ALA A 150 34.12 -11.72 -15.68
N ASN A 151 35.30 -11.56 -16.27
CA ASN A 151 36.07 -10.31 -16.40
C ASN A 151 35.41 -9.24 -17.31
N THR A 152 34.07 -9.16 -17.35
CA THR A 152 33.31 -8.15 -18.11
C THR A 152 32.05 -7.74 -17.32
N LEU A 153 32.24 -7.32 -16.07
CA LEU A 153 31.19 -6.76 -15.23
C LEU A 153 30.83 -5.33 -15.66
N LEU A 154 30.08 -5.21 -16.75
CA LEU A 154 29.17 -4.08 -16.82
C LEU A 154 28.06 -4.32 -15.80
N ILE A 155 27.77 -3.27 -15.03
CA ILE A 155 26.58 -3.07 -14.20
C ILE A 155 25.24 -3.42 -14.92
N LYS A 156 25.28 -3.73 -16.23
CA LYS A 156 24.18 -4.21 -17.09
C LYS A 156 23.64 -5.62 -16.82
N HIS A 157 24.34 -6.50 -16.10
CA HIS A 157 23.89 -7.90 -15.92
C HIS A 157 23.23 -8.18 -14.56
N ALA A 158 22.77 -7.16 -13.84
CA ALA A 158 21.94 -7.41 -12.66
C ALA A 158 20.68 -8.18 -13.07
N ASP A 159 20.36 -9.25 -12.34
CA ASP A 159 19.13 -9.99 -12.58
C ASP A 159 17.95 -9.08 -12.21
N GLN A 160 17.10 -8.76 -13.19
CA GLN A 160 15.92 -7.93 -12.99
C GLN A 160 14.68 -8.80 -12.78
N MET A 161 13.86 -8.46 -11.79
CA MET A 161 12.57 -9.11 -11.59
C MET A 161 11.50 -8.53 -12.55
N ASP A 162 10.74 -9.40 -13.20
CA ASP A 162 9.60 -9.01 -14.04
C ASP A 162 8.35 -8.75 -13.18
N ILE A 163 8.24 -7.52 -12.70
CA ILE A 163 7.16 -7.07 -11.81
C ILE A 163 5.79 -7.07 -12.53
N GLN A 164 5.75 -6.81 -13.85
CA GLN A 164 4.49 -6.67 -14.58
C GLN A 164 3.76 -8.01 -14.73
N ARG A 165 4.51 -9.11 -14.91
CA ARG A 165 3.95 -10.44 -15.09
C ARG A 165 3.65 -11.16 -13.78
N ILE A 166 4.53 -11.05 -12.78
CA ILE A 166 4.48 -11.88 -11.56
C ILE A 166 3.95 -11.09 -10.36
N GLY A 167 3.98 -9.76 -10.42
CA GLY A 167 3.66 -8.88 -9.29
C GLY A 167 4.83 -8.70 -8.32
N PHE A 168 4.61 -7.91 -7.28
CA PHE A 168 5.64 -7.49 -6.31
C PHE A 168 5.30 -7.88 -4.85
N SER A 169 4.50 -8.93 -4.64
CA SER A 169 4.24 -9.41 -3.29
C SER A 169 5.51 -9.93 -2.63
N ALA A 170 5.62 -9.78 -1.32
CA ALA A 170 6.76 -10.20 -0.52
C ALA A 170 7.12 -11.68 -0.74
N GLU A 171 6.12 -12.56 -0.86
CA GLU A 171 6.31 -14.00 -1.11
C GLU A 171 6.86 -14.26 -2.51
N THR A 172 6.53 -13.41 -3.49
CA THR A 172 7.03 -13.51 -4.86
C THR A 172 8.46 -13.03 -4.95
N ILE A 173 8.79 -11.91 -4.30
CA ILE A 173 10.17 -11.41 -4.19
C ILE A 173 11.05 -12.45 -3.48
N ALA A 174 10.59 -13.03 -2.38
CA ALA A 174 11.31 -14.07 -1.65
C ALA A 174 11.56 -15.33 -2.50
N ARG A 175 10.57 -15.78 -3.28
CA ARG A 175 10.73 -16.89 -4.22
C ARG A 175 11.75 -16.59 -5.32
N TRP A 176 11.67 -15.40 -5.91
CA TRP A 176 12.64 -14.96 -6.92
C TRP A 176 14.07 -14.90 -6.38
N ILE A 177 14.26 -14.40 -5.14
CA ILE A 177 15.57 -14.42 -4.47
C ILE A 177 16.03 -15.87 -4.25
N ALA A 178 15.15 -16.76 -3.79
CA ALA A 178 15.47 -18.16 -3.56
C ALA A 178 15.90 -18.89 -4.84
N GLU A 179 15.23 -18.64 -5.98
CA GLU A 179 15.61 -19.21 -7.28
C GLU A 179 17.01 -18.77 -7.73
N LYS A 180 17.40 -17.51 -7.43
CA LYS A 180 18.68 -16.94 -7.86
C LYS A 180 19.84 -17.22 -6.90
N THR A 181 19.56 -17.34 -5.61
CA THR A 181 20.60 -17.39 -4.55
C THR A 181 20.60 -18.67 -3.74
N SER A 182 19.62 -19.56 -3.94
CA SER A 182 19.33 -20.73 -3.08
C SER A 182 19.02 -20.41 -1.61
N ILE A 183 18.86 -19.12 -1.25
CA ILE A 183 18.50 -18.69 0.10
C ILE A 183 16.97 -18.56 0.18
N SER A 184 16.32 -19.44 0.93
CA SER A 184 14.88 -19.39 1.15
C SER A 184 14.53 -18.46 2.32
N ILE A 185 13.81 -17.38 2.04
CA ILE A 185 13.33 -16.44 3.06
C ILE A 185 11.88 -16.76 3.42
N ARG A 186 11.61 -17.09 4.69
CA ARG A 186 10.24 -17.23 5.20
C ARG A 186 9.68 -15.85 5.49
N VAL A 187 8.72 -15.40 4.67
CA VAL A 187 8.06 -14.09 4.83
C VAL A 187 7.12 -14.11 6.04
N VAL A 188 7.29 -13.15 6.94
CA VAL A 188 6.42 -12.91 8.10
C VAL A 188 5.85 -11.50 7.99
N ARG A 189 4.54 -11.39 7.76
CA ARG A 189 3.84 -10.11 7.66
C ARG A 189 3.56 -9.56 9.08
N PRO A 190 3.88 -8.29 9.38
CA PRO A 190 3.55 -7.71 10.68
C PRO A 190 2.02 -7.65 10.86
N PRO A 191 1.47 -8.00 12.03
CA PRO A 191 0.05 -7.91 12.29
C PRO A 191 -0.41 -6.43 12.25
N ASN A 192 -1.51 -6.15 11.56
CA ASN A 192 -2.11 -4.83 11.52
C ASN A 192 -2.96 -4.58 12.78
N TYR A 193 -2.36 -4.00 13.82
CA TYR A 193 -3.03 -3.66 15.07
C TYR A 193 -4.09 -2.56 14.92
N THR A 194 -4.07 -1.77 13.85
CA THR A 194 -5.06 -0.71 13.63
C THR A 194 -6.47 -1.28 13.54
N ALA A 195 -6.64 -2.40 12.82
CA ALA A 195 -7.94 -3.06 12.71
C ALA A 195 -8.41 -3.62 14.06
N SER A 196 -7.51 -4.29 14.81
CA SER A 196 -7.82 -4.81 16.14
C SER A 196 -8.16 -3.71 17.14
N PHE A 197 -7.44 -2.59 17.10
CA PHE A 197 -7.68 -1.43 17.95
C PHE A 197 -9.02 -0.76 17.65
N LEU A 198 -9.35 -0.54 16.38
CA LEU A 198 -10.65 -0.01 15.95
C LEU A 198 -11.79 -0.92 16.37
N LEU A 199 -11.60 -2.24 16.28
CA LEU A 199 -12.57 -3.22 16.72
C LEU A 199 -12.80 -3.15 18.24
N VAL A 200 -11.75 -3.02 19.04
CA VAL A 200 -11.86 -2.82 20.50
C VAL A 200 -12.61 -1.54 20.84
N ILE A 201 -12.33 -0.43 20.14
CA ILE A 201 -13.07 0.83 20.30
C ILE A 201 -14.55 0.64 19.97
N PHE A 202 -14.86 -0.05 18.86
CA PHE A 202 -16.24 -0.30 18.44
C PHE A 202 -17.01 -1.09 19.51
N PHE A 203 -16.45 -2.18 20.02
CA PHE A 203 -17.08 -2.98 21.08
C PHE A 203 -17.20 -2.20 22.40
N SER A 204 -16.22 -1.36 22.74
CA SER A 204 -16.27 -0.49 23.91
C SER A 204 -17.41 0.53 23.79
N LEU A 205 -17.50 1.26 22.67
CA LEU A 205 -18.58 2.21 22.39
C LEU A 205 -19.95 1.55 22.39
N PHE A 206 -20.07 0.38 21.74
CA PHE A 206 -21.30 -0.39 21.72
C PHE A 206 -21.73 -0.79 23.14
N SER A 207 -20.80 -1.25 23.97
CA SER A 207 -21.05 -1.61 25.37
C SER A 207 -21.47 -0.40 26.21
N ILE A 208 -20.83 0.76 26.02
CA ILE A 208 -21.20 2.02 26.70
C ILE A 208 -22.63 2.43 26.32
N ILE A 209 -22.97 2.39 25.03
CA ILE A 209 -24.32 2.72 24.55
C ILE A 209 -25.35 1.79 25.17
N LEU A 210 -25.09 0.48 25.18
CA LEU A 210 -25.97 -0.51 25.81
C LEU A 210 -26.13 -0.29 27.32
N TYR A 211 -25.04 0.06 28.02
CA TYR A 211 -25.08 0.35 29.45
C TYR A 211 -25.92 1.60 29.75
N VAL A 212 -25.70 2.70 29.03
CA VAL A 212 -26.44 3.96 29.20
C VAL A 212 -27.92 3.80 28.81
N ARG A 213 -28.21 3.00 27.77
CA ARG A 213 -29.57 2.73 27.28
C ARG A 213 -30.20 1.47 27.88
N ARG A 214 -29.67 0.90 28.99
CA ARG A 214 -30.20 -0.38 29.54
C ARG A 214 -31.70 -0.35 29.83
N ASN A 215 -32.24 0.82 30.17
CA ASN A 215 -33.65 1.00 30.52
C ASN A 215 -34.56 1.28 29.31
N ASN A 216 -33.98 1.43 28.11
CA ASN A 216 -34.66 1.71 26.85
C ASN A 216 -34.07 0.82 25.74
N LEU A 217 -34.10 -0.50 25.96
CA LEU A 217 -33.65 -1.52 25.00
C LEU A 217 -34.72 -1.87 23.95
N ASP A 218 -35.80 -1.10 23.86
CA ASP A 218 -36.87 -1.30 22.89
C ASP A 218 -36.35 -1.32 21.43
N PHE A 219 -35.24 -0.61 21.17
CA PHE A 219 -34.54 -0.65 19.89
C PHE A 219 -34.00 -2.05 19.54
N LEU A 220 -33.48 -2.81 20.50
CA LEU A 220 -32.99 -4.17 20.30
C LEU A 220 -34.15 -5.16 20.09
N GLY A 221 -35.31 -4.93 20.70
CA GLY A 221 -36.51 -5.75 20.49
C GLY A 221 -37.26 -5.44 19.18
N ASN A 222 -37.00 -4.28 18.56
CA ASN A 222 -37.73 -3.83 17.40
C ASN A 222 -37.29 -4.58 16.11
N LYS A 223 -38.14 -5.50 15.63
CA LYS A 223 -37.93 -6.25 14.38
C LYS A 223 -37.71 -5.37 13.15
N THR A 224 -38.26 -4.15 13.14
CA THR A 224 -38.10 -3.22 12.02
C THR A 224 -36.67 -2.67 11.94
N SER A 225 -36.03 -2.40 13.09
CA SER A 225 -34.63 -1.95 13.13
C SER A 225 -33.70 -3.02 12.55
N TRP A 226 -33.82 -4.27 13.00
CA TRP A 226 -33.04 -5.39 12.48
C TRP A 226 -33.25 -5.62 10.98
N SER A 227 -34.47 -5.41 10.49
CA SER A 227 -34.79 -5.52 9.08
C SER A 227 -34.12 -4.41 8.26
N VAL A 228 -34.12 -3.16 8.76
CA VAL A 228 -33.41 -2.04 8.12
C VAL A 228 -31.90 -2.26 8.13
N THR A 229 -31.32 -2.72 9.25
CA THR A 229 -29.89 -3.06 9.34
C THR A 229 -29.52 -4.18 8.38
N ALA A 230 -30.31 -5.25 8.31
CA ALA A 230 -30.08 -6.35 7.38
C ALA A 230 -30.11 -5.88 5.91
N LEU A 231 -31.10 -5.07 5.54
CA LEU A 231 -31.19 -4.47 4.20
C LEU A 231 -29.98 -3.58 3.89
N ALA A 232 -29.54 -2.75 4.84
CA ALA A 232 -28.37 -1.91 4.66
C ALA A 232 -27.09 -2.74 4.40
N ILE A 233 -26.91 -3.86 5.10
CA ILE A 233 -25.79 -4.78 4.85
C ILE A 233 -25.89 -5.39 3.45
N VAL A 234 -27.07 -5.88 3.07
CA VAL A 234 -27.28 -6.48 1.73
C VAL A 234 -26.96 -5.46 0.63
N PHE A 235 -27.49 -4.24 0.70
CA PHE A 235 -27.20 -3.20 -0.30
C PHE A 235 -25.73 -2.79 -0.31
N GLY A 236 -25.07 -2.75 0.86
CA GLY A 236 -23.64 -2.50 0.97
C GLY A 236 -22.86 -3.56 0.20
N MET A 237 -23.20 -4.83 0.38
CA MET A 237 -22.51 -5.94 -0.28
C MET A 237 -22.80 -6.03 -1.77
N THR A 238 -24.04 -5.78 -2.22
CA THR A 238 -24.41 -5.86 -3.64
C THR A 238 -23.93 -4.66 -4.47
N SER A 239 -23.63 -3.52 -3.84
CA SER A 239 -23.13 -2.32 -4.55
C SER A 239 -21.67 -2.39 -5.01
N GLY A 240 -20.90 -3.40 -4.56
CA GLY A 240 -19.47 -3.55 -4.90
C GLY A 240 -18.49 -3.02 -3.84
N GLN A 241 -18.95 -2.82 -2.60
CA GLN A 241 -18.10 -2.36 -1.49
C GLN A 241 -16.92 -3.30 -1.21
N MET A 242 -17.14 -4.62 -1.28
CA MET A 242 -16.07 -5.59 -1.04
C MET A 242 -14.99 -5.55 -2.13
N TRP A 243 -15.38 -5.37 -3.39
CA TRP A 243 -14.42 -5.18 -4.48
C TRP A 243 -13.59 -3.91 -4.26
N SER A 244 -14.25 -2.81 -3.86
CA SER A 244 -13.59 -1.53 -3.55
C SER A 244 -12.61 -1.66 -2.37
N HIS A 245 -13.00 -2.40 -1.32
CA HIS A 245 -12.15 -2.64 -0.16
C HIS A 245 -10.90 -3.47 -0.49
N ILE A 246 -11.04 -4.52 -1.31
CA ILE A 246 -9.92 -5.40 -1.67
C ILE A 246 -8.92 -4.72 -2.59
N ARG A 247 -9.40 -3.96 -3.59
CA ARG A 247 -8.54 -3.40 -4.65
C ARG A 247 -8.06 -1.98 -4.37
N GLY A 248 -8.72 -1.26 -3.45
CA GLY A 248 -8.35 0.12 -3.09
C GLY A 248 -8.30 1.09 -4.28
N PRO A 249 -9.33 1.16 -5.15
CA PRO A 249 -9.35 2.07 -6.30
C PRO A 249 -9.38 3.53 -5.83
N PRO A 250 -9.00 4.50 -6.69
CA PRO A 250 -9.13 5.92 -6.36
C PRO A 250 -10.60 6.31 -6.13
N LEU A 251 -10.82 7.35 -5.31
CA LEU A 251 -12.16 7.87 -4.99
C LEU A 251 -12.92 8.37 -6.23
N MET A 252 -12.22 9.11 -7.10
CA MET A 252 -12.70 9.69 -8.35
C MET A 252 -11.50 9.93 -9.27
N HIS A 253 -11.74 10.05 -10.58
CA HIS A 253 -10.71 10.39 -11.55
C HIS A 253 -11.01 11.75 -12.20
N ARG A 254 -9.99 12.62 -12.28
CA ARG A 254 -10.10 13.88 -13.02
C ARG A 254 -9.59 13.67 -14.44
N SER A 255 -10.47 13.83 -15.42
CA SER A 255 -10.13 13.83 -16.84
C SER A 255 -10.02 15.26 -17.36
N ALA A 256 -9.46 15.44 -18.56
CA ALA A 256 -9.36 16.74 -19.23
C ALA A 256 -10.73 17.41 -19.44
N ASN A 257 -11.81 16.61 -19.55
CA ASN A 257 -13.19 17.08 -19.72
C ASN A 257 -13.96 17.26 -18.40
N GLY A 258 -13.30 17.12 -17.24
CA GLY A 258 -13.92 17.29 -15.92
C GLY A 258 -13.77 16.09 -14.98
N ILE A 259 -14.47 16.13 -13.85
CA ILE A 259 -14.43 15.08 -12.82
C ILE A 259 -15.35 13.93 -13.24
N SER A 260 -14.79 12.72 -13.43
CA SER A 260 -15.58 11.52 -13.71
C SER A 260 -15.84 10.74 -12.42
N TYR A 261 -17.13 10.57 -12.09
CA TYR A 261 -17.60 9.82 -10.92
C TYR A 261 -17.78 8.33 -11.20
N ILE A 262 -17.89 7.94 -12.47
CA ILE A 262 -18.11 6.56 -12.93
C ILE A 262 -16.90 6.13 -13.78
N HIS A 263 -16.44 4.90 -13.59
CA HIS A 263 -15.32 4.35 -14.35
C HIS A 263 -15.77 3.96 -15.76
N ASN A 264 -15.01 4.35 -16.80
CA ASN A 264 -15.41 4.17 -18.21
C ASN A 264 -15.13 2.76 -18.76
N GLY A 265 -15.45 1.72 -17.99
CA GLY A 265 -15.26 0.34 -18.40
C GLY A 265 -15.62 -0.65 -17.30
N SER A 266 -15.94 -1.88 -17.67
CA SER A 266 -16.40 -2.94 -16.77
C SER A 266 -15.30 -3.53 -15.87
N GLY A 267 -14.03 -3.34 -16.20
CA GLY A 267 -12.89 -3.89 -15.45
C GLY A 267 -12.54 -3.13 -14.16
N GLY A 268 -13.20 -2.00 -13.88
CA GLY A 268 -12.91 -1.15 -12.73
C GLY A 268 -14.13 -0.41 -12.20
N GLN A 269 -14.02 0.07 -10.96
CA GLN A 269 -15.06 0.82 -10.26
C GLN A 269 -14.40 1.87 -9.36
N PHE A 270 -15.04 3.03 -9.20
CA PHE A 270 -14.60 4.04 -8.24
C PHE A 270 -15.36 3.89 -6.92
N ILE A 271 -14.77 4.39 -5.82
CA ILE A 271 -15.41 4.29 -4.50
C ILE A 271 -16.73 5.07 -4.47
N ILE A 272 -16.79 6.26 -5.10
CA ILE A 272 -18.02 7.06 -5.18
C ILE A 272 -19.10 6.34 -5.96
N GLU A 273 -18.73 5.61 -7.01
CA GLU A 273 -19.66 4.84 -7.82
C GLU A 273 -20.41 3.81 -6.97
N THR A 274 -19.72 3.14 -6.06
CA THR A 274 -20.31 2.18 -5.11
C THR A 274 -21.41 2.83 -4.25
N TYR A 275 -21.20 4.05 -3.77
CA TYR A 275 -22.22 4.77 -3.00
C TYR A 275 -23.41 5.20 -3.86
N ILE A 276 -23.19 5.55 -5.13
CA ILE A 276 -24.27 5.86 -6.07
C ILE A 276 -25.15 4.62 -6.29
N ILE A 277 -24.53 3.47 -6.58
CA ILE A 277 -25.26 2.21 -6.78
C ILE A 277 -25.99 1.77 -5.51
N PHE A 278 -25.40 1.97 -4.33
CA PHE A 278 -26.06 1.71 -3.05
C PHE A 278 -27.37 2.51 -2.91
N VAL A 279 -27.35 3.81 -3.18
CA VAL A 279 -28.54 4.68 -3.08
C VAL A 279 -29.61 4.29 -4.10
N ILE A 280 -29.21 3.97 -5.33
CA ILE A 280 -30.14 3.53 -6.38
C ILE A 280 -30.86 2.24 -5.97
N ASN A 281 -30.13 1.25 -5.45
CA ASN A 281 -30.72 0.00 -4.98
C ASN A 281 -31.66 0.21 -3.79
N CYS A 282 -31.29 1.09 -2.84
CA CYS A 282 -32.16 1.47 -1.73
C CYS A 282 -33.47 2.09 -2.23
N ALA A 283 -33.39 2.98 -3.22
CA ALA A 283 -34.55 3.60 -3.82
C ALA A 283 -35.46 2.55 -4.48
N ILE A 284 -34.94 1.71 -5.37
CA ILE A 284 -35.73 0.65 -6.03
C ILE A 284 -36.44 -0.25 -5.00
N ALA A 285 -35.73 -0.68 -3.95
CA ALA A 285 -36.32 -1.47 -2.89
C ALA A 285 -37.42 -0.73 -2.11
N ALA A 286 -37.22 0.56 -1.80
CA ALA A 286 -38.25 1.40 -1.18
C ALA A 286 -39.51 1.50 -2.05
N GLY A 287 -39.35 1.60 -3.37
CA GLY A 287 -40.46 1.57 -4.32
C GLY A 287 -41.28 0.28 -4.23
N PHE A 288 -40.62 -0.89 -4.17
CA PHE A 288 -41.30 -2.17 -3.97
C PHE A 288 -42.00 -2.24 -2.60
N ILE A 289 -41.36 -1.76 -1.53
CA ILE A 289 -41.94 -1.73 -0.19
C ILE A 289 -43.22 -0.89 -0.17
N PHE A 290 -43.24 0.28 -0.82
CA PHE A 290 -44.45 1.11 -0.90
C PHE A 290 -45.61 0.40 -1.62
N ILE A 291 -45.34 -0.31 -2.72
CA ILE A 291 -46.36 -1.07 -3.43
C ILE A 291 -46.91 -2.20 -2.55
N ILE A 292 -46.03 -3.01 -1.95
CA ILE A 292 -46.42 -4.15 -1.11
C ILE A 292 -47.21 -3.65 0.11
N HIS A 293 -46.77 -2.56 0.74
CA HIS A 293 -47.44 -1.97 1.89
C HIS A 293 -48.84 -1.47 1.53
N ALA A 294 -48.98 -0.75 0.42
CA ALA A 294 -50.27 -0.24 -0.06
C ALA A 294 -51.27 -1.35 -0.39
N VAL A 295 -50.80 -2.50 -0.89
CA VAL A 295 -51.64 -3.67 -1.18
C VAL A 295 -52.03 -4.41 0.11
N LYS A 296 -51.07 -4.73 0.97
CA LYS A 296 -51.31 -5.51 2.20
C LYS A 296 -52.23 -4.79 3.19
N GLN A 297 -52.20 -3.46 3.20
CA GLN A 297 -52.93 -2.63 4.16
C GLN A 297 -54.21 -2.02 3.57
N SER A 298 -54.69 -2.58 2.45
CA SER A 298 -55.81 -2.07 1.65
C SER A 298 -57.14 -1.91 2.41
N GLY A 299 -57.32 -2.54 3.57
CA GLY A 299 -58.52 -2.40 4.41
C GLY A 299 -58.44 -1.30 5.48
N LYS A 300 -57.26 -0.70 5.72
CA LYS A 300 -57.04 0.25 6.82
C LYS A 300 -56.64 1.66 6.36
N ILE A 301 -56.34 1.84 5.07
CA ILE A 301 -55.81 3.08 4.50
C ILE A 301 -56.85 3.74 3.59
N ASP A 302 -56.97 5.06 3.68
CA ASP A 302 -57.79 5.86 2.76
C ASP A 302 -57.45 5.58 1.29
N GLN A 303 -58.47 5.44 0.44
CA GLN A 303 -58.28 5.15 -0.99
C GLN A 303 -57.39 6.17 -1.70
N LYS A 304 -57.42 7.45 -1.28
CA LYS A 304 -56.55 8.51 -1.82
C LYS A 304 -55.07 8.26 -1.46
N LYS A 305 -54.77 7.96 -0.19
CA LYS A 305 -53.40 7.67 0.28
C LYS A 305 -52.83 6.41 -0.37
N LYS A 306 -53.66 5.38 -0.54
CA LYS A 306 -53.30 4.15 -1.26
C LYS A 306 -52.88 4.44 -2.71
N LYS A 307 -53.68 5.22 -3.44
CA LYS A 307 -53.35 5.61 -4.83
C LYS A 307 -52.02 6.35 -4.91
N ILE A 308 -51.78 7.29 -3.98
CA ILE A 308 -50.52 8.05 -3.93
C ILE A 308 -49.33 7.12 -3.68
N MET A 309 -49.41 6.21 -2.70
CA MET A 309 -48.31 5.26 -2.43
C MET A 309 -48.01 4.33 -3.60
N LEU A 310 -49.05 3.86 -4.32
CA LEU A 310 -48.86 3.01 -5.50
C LEU A 310 -48.20 3.77 -6.65
N ILE A 311 -48.67 4.98 -6.94
CA ILE A 311 -48.09 5.83 -7.98
C ILE A 311 -46.64 6.18 -7.64
N ALA A 312 -46.37 6.56 -6.38
CA ALA A 312 -45.02 6.85 -5.91
C ALA A 312 -44.10 5.63 -5.97
N GLY A 313 -44.60 4.44 -5.62
CA GLY A 313 -43.82 3.20 -5.69
C GLY A 313 -43.43 2.84 -7.13
N VAL A 314 -44.39 2.89 -8.06
CA VAL A 314 -44.15 2.59 -9.49
C VAL A 314 -43.23 3.64 -10.12
N SER A 315 -43.44 4.93 -9.85
CA SER A 315 -42.59 5.98 -10.41
C SER A 315 -41.15 5.87 -9.94
N LEU A 316 -40.95 5.56 -8.66
CA LEU A 316 -39.63 5.43 -8.07
C LEU A 316 -38.87 4.21 -8.61
N ILE A 317 -39.54 3.06 -8.80
CA ILE A 317 -38.94 1.91 -9.49
C ILE A 317 -38.58 2.30 -10.93
N ALA A 318 -39.50 2.88 -11.70
CA ALA A 318 -39.29 3.20 -13.10
C ALA A 318 -38.10 4.16 -13.33
N ILE A 319 -38.00 5.22 -12.52
CA ILE A 319 -36.94 6.23 -12.63
C ILE A 319 -35.58 5.66 -12.24
N PHE A 320 -35.47 5.05 -11.06
CA PHE A 320 -34.18 4.58 -10.55
C PHE A 320 -33.69 3.32 -11.26
N PHE A 321 -34.59 2.43 -11.70
CA PHE A 321 -34.22 1.31 -12.56
C PHE A 321 -33.71 1.81 -13.92
N SER A 322 -34.35 2.83 -14.50
CA SER A 322 -33.84 3.45 -15.73
C SER A 322 -32.44 4.04 -15.54
N PHE A 323 -32.19 4.70 -14.41
CA PHE A 323 -30.89 5.28 -14.12
C PHE A 323 -29.82 4.20 -13.95
N LEU A 324 -30.14 3.09 -13.28
CA LEU A 324 -29.26 1.93 -13.16
C LEU A 324 -28.88 1.37 -14.54
N MET A 325 -29.85 1.24 -15.44
CA MET A 325 -29.62 0.75 -16.81
C MET A 325 -28.75 1.71 -17.64
N SER A 326 -28.93 3.03 -17.51
CA SER A 326 -28.09 4.04 -18.18
C SER A 326 -26.63 3.94 -17.70
N ILE A 327 -26.39 3.83 -16.39
CA ILE A 327 -25.03 3.62 -15.84
C ILE A 327 -24.44 2.31 -16.36
N PHE A 328 -25.21 1.23 -16.34
CA PHE A 328 -24.75 -0.08 -16.80
C PHE A 328 -24.34 -0.04 -18.28
N ARG A 329 -25.12 0.62 -19.14
CA ARG A 329 -24.81 0.79 -20.55
C ARG A 329 -23.58 1.66 -20.79
N GLY A 330 -23.41 2.71 -19.99
CA GLY A 330 -22.20 3.51 -19.96
C GLY A 330 -20.95 2.66 -19.68
N LYS A 331 -21.06 1.62 -18.85
CA LYS A 331 -19.95 0.68 -18.59
C LYS A 331 -19.81 -0.45 -19.61
N ALA A 332 -20.93 -0.97 -20.11
CA ALA A 332 -21.00 -2.05 -21.07
C ALA A 332 -21.53 -1.53 -22.41
N HIS A 333 -20.64 -0.95 -23.21
CA HIS A 333 -20.99 -0.26 -24.46
C HIS A 333 -21.75 -1.13 -25.49
N GLY A 334 -21.70 -2.46 -25.35
CA GLY A 334 -22.44 -3.40 -26.20
C GLY A 334 -23.88 -3.69 -25.76
N TYR A 335 -24.38 -3.08 -24.68
CA TYR A 335 -25.72 -3.38 -24.17
C TYR A 335 -26.82 -2.62 -24.95
N PRO A 336 -27.79 -3.33 -25.58
CA PRO A 336 -28.71 -2.72 -26.55
C PRO A 336 -29.99 -2.13 -25.93
N TYR A 337 -30.35 -2.49 -24.70
CA TYR A 337 -31.63 -2.09 -24.11
C TYR A 337 -31.52 -0.80 -23.27
N SER A 338 -32.53 0.04 -23.37
CA SER A 338 -32.70 1.30 -22.62
C SER A 338 -34.15 1.40 -22.17
N PHE A 339 -34.40 2.01 -21.01
CA PHE A 339 -35.77 2.22 -20.51
C PHE A 339 -36.25 3.66 -20.75
N LEU A 340 -36.00 4.60 -19.83
CA LEU A 340 -36.42 6.01 -19.95
C LEU A 340 -35.25 6.96 -20.27
N PHE A 341 -34.07 6.65 -19.76
CA PHE A 341 -32.84 7.44 -19.91
C PHE A 341 -31.82 6.65 -20.72
N LYS A 342 -31.13 7.33 -21.63
CA LYS A 342 -30.14 6.72 -22.53
C LYS A 342 -28.77 6.54 -21.91
#